data_AF-A0A379TUR7-F1
#
_entry.id   AF-A0A379TUR7-F1
#
_cell.length_a   1.000
_cell.length_b   1.000
_cell.length_c   1.000
_cell.angle_alpha   90.00
_cell.angle_beta   90.00
_cell.angle_gamma   90.00
#
_symmetry.space_group_name_H-M   'P 1'
#
loop_
_entity.id
_entity.type
_entity.pdbx_description
1 polymer ?
#
loop_
_entity_poly.entity_id
_entity_poly.type
_entity_poly.pdbx_seq_one_letter_code
_entity_poly.pdbx_strand_id
1 'polypeptide(L)'
;MVTLEQFRYLPSDATRPPACFDFHYSTPGMVAIVGDNGSGKSTLAQLMAGWYPDYLPGDIDGTGLLLGVPIGQLSLVEQSPPSSWCSSRLIYSFPAVPLA
;
A
#
# COMPACT_ATOMS: atom_id res chain seq x y z
N MET A 1 3.71 3.96 -11.70
CA MET A 1 3.93 2.56 -12.12
C MET A 1 3.77 1.68 -10.91
N VAL A 2 2.91 0.67 -10.96
CA VAL A 2 2.70 -0.30 -9.87
C VAL A 2 2.89 -1.69 -10.45
N THR A 3 3.74 -2.49 -9.81
CA THR A 3 4.06 -3.85 -10.25
C THR A 3 3.94 -4.79 -9.06
N LEU A 4 3.09 -5.79 -9.15
CA LEU A 4 2.92 -6.87 -8.19
C LEU A 4 3.19 -8.18 -8.95
N GLU A 5 4.21 -8.92 -8.52
CA GLU A 5 4.61 -10.21 -9.08
C GLU A 5 4.62 -11.24 -7.95
N GLN A 6 3.68 -12.18 -8.02
CA GLN A 6 3.41 -13.19 -7.02
C GLN A 6 3.26 -12.60 -5.61
N PHE A 7 2.78 -11.34 -5.53
CA PHE A 7 2.74 -10.59 -4.30
C PHE A 7 1.69 -11.19 -3.38
N ARG A 8 2.11 -11.61 -2.19
CA ARG A 8 1.29 -12.26 -1.18
C ARG A 8 1.46 -11.52 0.11
N TYR A 9 0.33 -11.19 0.73
CA TYR A 9 0.33 -10.61 2.06
C TYR A 9 -0.45 -11.50 3.01
N LEU A 10 0.20 -11.87 4.12
CA LEU A 10 -0.39 -12.62 5.21
C LEU A 10 -0.43 -11.74 6.46
N PRO A 11 -1.60 -11.21 6.86
CA PRO A 11 -1.75 -10.52 8.14
C PRO A 11 -1.37 -11.44 9.30
N SER A 12 -0.78 -10.89 10.37
CA SER A 12 -0.37 -11.71 11.54
C SER A 12 -1.54 -12.46 12.20
N ASP A 13 -2.76 -11.90 12.13
CA ASP A 13 -3.98 -12.50 12.69
C ASP A 13 -4.77 -13.38 11.70
N ALA A 14 -4.26 -13.57 10.48
CA ALA A 14 -5.00 -14.30 9.43
C ALA A 14 -4.83 -15.82 9.53
N THR A 15 -5.96 -16.52 9.56
CA THR A 15 -6.06 -17.99 9.45
C THR A 15 -6.31 -18.47 8.02
N ARG A 16 -6.48 -17.53 7.08
CA ARG A 16 -6.72 -17.83 5.66
C ARG A 16 -5.41 -17.80 4.88
N PRO A 17 -5.29 -18.60 3.81
CA PRO A 17 -4.11 -18.54 2.94
C PRO A 17 -3.98 -17.14 2.33
N PRO A 18 -2.75 -16.64 2.14
CA PRO A 18 -2.52 -15.33 1.57
C PRO A 18 -3.01 -15.28 0.13
N ALA A 19 -3.65 -14.18 -0.23
CA ALA A 19 -4.06 -13.93 -1.61
C ALA A 19 -2.81 -13.56 -2.44
N CYS A 20 -2.68 -14.18 -3.60
CA CYS A 20 -1.61 -13.89 -4.56
C CYS A 20 -2.12 -12.83 -5.55
N PHE A 21 -1.36 -11.75 -5.71
CA PHE A 21 -1.68 -10.64 -6.58
C PHE A 21 -0.59 -10.50 -7.66
N ASP A 22 -1.01 -10.64 -8.91
CA ASP A 22 -0.17 -10.47 -10.10
C ASP A 22 -0.78 -9.36 -10.95
N PHE A 23 -0.16 -8.19 -10.95
CA PHE A 23 -0.68 -7.02 -11.66
C PHE A 23 0.44 -6.06 -12.01
N HIS A 24 0.46 -5.61 -13.26
CA HIS A 24 1.40 -4.61 -13.74
C HIS A 24 0.66 -3.44 -14.38
N TYR A 25 0.97 -2.24 -13.91
CA TYR A 25 0.35 -1.01 -14.35
C TYR A 25 1.36 0.10 -14.55
N SER A 26 1.62 0.40 -15.81
CA SER A 26 2.63 1.38 -16.24
C SER A 26 2.03 2.69 -16.74
N THR A 27 0.77 2.72 -17.14
CA THR A 27 0.13 3.91 -17.71
C THR A 27 -0.44 4.84 -16.63
N PRO A 28 -0.45 6.17 -16.83
CA PRO A 28 -1.16 7.09 -15.93
C PRO A 28 -2.68 6.88 -16.05
N GLY A 29 -3.37 6.77 -14.91
CA GLY A 29 -4.82 6.64 -14.86
C GLY A 29 -5.31 6.21 -13.48
N MET A 30 -6.62 6.04 -13.35
CA MET A 30 -7.26 5.62 -12.11
C MET A 30 -7.54 4.11 -12.15
N VAL A 31 -7.12 3.40 -11.11
CA VAL A 31 -7.39 1.96 -10.95
C VAL A 31 -8.31 1.79 -9.74
N ALA A 32 -9.42 1.07 -9.92
CA ALA A 32 -10.33 0.72 -8.84
C ALA A 32 -10.15 -0.76 -8.48
N ILE A 33 -10.03 -1.04 -7.18
CA ILE A 33 -10.00 -2.41 -6.65
C ILE A 33 -11.42 -2.76 -6.19
N VAL A 34 -11.99 -3.82 -6.77
CA VAL A 34 -13.34 -4.30 -6.48
C VAL A 34 -13.32 -5.78 -6.12
N GLY A 35 -14.32 -6.24 -5.37
CA GLY A 35 -14.41 -7.61 -4.88
C GLY A 35 -15.28 -7.73 -3.62
N ASP A 36 -15.54 -8.95 -3.17
CA ASP A 36 -16.46 -9.24 -2.08
C ASP A 36 -15.95 -8.80 -0.69
N ASN A 37 -16.87 -8.66 0.26
CA ASN A 37 -16.50 -8.36 1.64
C ASN A 37 -15.59 -9.45 2.22
N GLY A 38 -14.47 -9.04 2.83
CA GLY A 38 -13.46 -9.96 3.34
C GLY A 38 -12.44 -10.47 2.31
N SER A 39 -12.45 -9.97 1.06
CA SER A 39 -11.43 -10.31 0.06
C SER A 39 -10.08 -9.62 0.25
N GLY A 40 -9.94 -8.73 1.23
CA GLY A 40 -8.68 -8.03 1.53
C GLY A 40 -8.44 -6.72 0.78
N LYS A 41 -9.46 -6.12 0.15
CA LYS A 41 -9.32 -4.85 -0.60
C LYS A 41 -8.77 -3.70 0.25
N SER A 42 -9.31 -3.53 1.46
CA SER A 42 -8.84 -2.48 2.39
C SER A 42 -7.39 -2.73 2.79
N THR A 43 -7.04 -3.99 3.01
CA THR A 43 -5.67 -4.43 3.30
C THR A 43 -4.72 -4.10 2.15
N LEU A 44 -5.10 -4.40 0.91
CA LEU A 44 -4.32 -4.05 -0.28
C LEU A 44 -4.19 -2.52 -0.44
N ALA A 45 -5.26 -1.77 -0.18
CA ALA A 45 -5.23 -0.31 -0.20
C ALA A 45 -4.29 0.26 0.88
N GLN A 46 -4.28 -0.31 2.08
CA GLN A 46 -3.37 0.08 3.16
C GLN A 46 -1.90 -0.24 2.84
N LEU A 47 -1.63 -1.40 2.23
CA LEU A 47 -0.30 -1.76 1.74
C LEU A 47 0.20 -0.75 0.70
N MET A 48 -0.63 -0.40 -0.28
CA MET A 48 -0.31 0.62 -1.27
C MET A 48 -0.19 2.03 -0.66
N ALA A 49 -0.89 2.29 0.43
CA ALA A 49 -0.78 3.53 1.19
C ALA A 49 0.49 3.58 2.07
N GLY A 50 1.34 2.54 2.05
CA GLY A 50 2.58 2.48 2.81
C GLY A 50 2.37 2.29 4.32
N TRP A 51 1.30 1.59 4.73
CA TRP A 51 1.02 1.31 6.15
C TRP A 51 1.82 0.14 6.70
N TYR A 52 2.40 -0.70 5.83
CA TYR A 52 3.28 -1.79 6.23
C TYR A 52 4.74 -1.28 6.30
N PRO A 53 5.53 -1.70 7.31
CA PRO A 53 5.19 -2.66 8.37
C PRO A 53 4.55 -2.06 9.63
N ASP A 54 4.59 -0.74 9.82
CA ASP A 54 4.31 -0.09 11.12
C ASP A 54 2.85 -0.20 11.62
N TYR A 55 1.89 -0.06 10.71
CA TYR A 55 0.44 -0.03 11.02
C TYR A 55 -0.32 -1.26 10.53
N LEU A 56 0.35 -2.14 9.78
CA LEU A 56 -0.27 -3.33 9.19
C LEU A 56 0.63 -4.55 9.36
N PRO A 57 0.73 -5.12 10.58
CA PRO A 57 1.64 -6.22 10.86
C PRO A 57 1.24 -7.48 10.08
N GLY A 58 2.23 -8.09 9.45
CA GLY A 58 2.06 -9.27 8.63
C GLY A 58 3.36 -9.66 7.96
N ASP A 59 3.28 -10.63 7.06
CA ASP A 59 4.40 -11.08 6.25
C ASP A 59 4.08 -10.84 4.77
N ILE A 60 5.08 -10.42 4.01
CA ILE A 60 4.98 -10.20 2.57
C ILE A 60 5.89 -11.21 1.88
N ASP A 61 5.32 -11.96 0.95
CA ASP A 61 6.03 -12.86 0.05
C ASP A 61 5.85 -12.39 -1.40
N GLY A 62 6.84 -12.63 -2.25
CA GLY A 62 6.88 -12.13 -3.64
C GLY A 62 7.38 -10.68 -3.77
N THR A 63 7.11 -10.07 -4.93
CA THR A 63 7.65 -8.74 -5.29
C THR A 63 6.52 -7.73 -5.51
N GLY A 64 6.54 -6.64 -4.74
CA GLY A 64 5.62 -5.52 -4.92
C GLY A 64 6.38 -4.21 -5.03
N LEU A 65 6.28 -3.53 -6.17
CA LEU A 65 6.92 -2.26 -6.48
C LEU A 65 5.87 -1.17 -6.68
N LEU A 66 5.88 -0.16 -5.82
CA LEU A 66 5.10 1.06 -5.97
C LEU A 66 6.02 2.18 -6.47
N LEU A 67 5.75 2.73 -7.64
CA LEU A 67 6.59 3.75 -8.29
C LEU A 67 8.05 3.33 -8.48
N GLY A 68 8.33 2.02 -8.55
CA GLY A 68 9.68 1.45 -8.62
C GLY A 68 10.35 1.21 -7.26
N VAL A 69 9.65 1.48 -6.15
CA VAL A 69 10.11 1.25 -4.77
C VAL A 69 9.44 0.02 -4.18
N PRO A 70 10.17 -0.89 -3.52
CA PRO A 70 9.56 -2.04 -2.85
C PRO A 70 8.57 -1.65 -1.74
N ILE A 71 7.43 -2.34 -1.69
CA ILE A 71 6.43 -2.18 -0.62
C ILE A 71 7.08 -2.57 0.71
N GLY A 72 6.94 -1.71 1.72
CA GLY A 72 7.51 -1.91 3.06
C GLY A 72 8.90 -1.32 3.29
N GLN A 73 9.51 -0.70 2.27
CA GLN A 73 10.84 -0.12 2.41
C GLN A 73 10.84 1.39 2.72
N LEU A 74 9.77 2.10 2.38
CA LEU A 74 9.58 3.53 2.66
C LEU A 74 8.10 3.82 2.91
N SER A 75 7.79 4.56 3.97
CA SER A 75 6.43 5.05 4.21
C SER A 75 6.00 5.98 3.07
N LEU A 76 4.72 5.99 2.67
CA LEU A 76 4.23 6.89 1.62
C LEU A 76 4.49 8.38 1.94
N VAL A 77 4.59 8.70 3.24
CA VAL A 77 5.00 10.01 3.76
C VAL A 77 6.45 10.36 3.39
N GLU A 78 7.37 9.39 3.42
CA GLU A 78 8.78 9.58 3.04
C GLU A 78 8.98 9.56 1.52
N GLN A 79 8.08 8.88 0.80
CA GLN A 79 8.03 8.93 -0.67
C GLN A 79 7.50 10.27 -1.21
N SER A 80 7.02 11.16 -0.34
CA SER A 80 6.53 12.49 -0.70
C SER A 80 7.68 13.51 -0.68
N PRO A 81 8.21 13.99 -1.83
CA PRO A 81 9.24 15.01 -1.81
C PRO A 81 8.69 16.34 -1.24
N PRO A 82 9.40 16.99 -0.30
CA PRO A 82 8.92 18.22 0.37
C PRO A 82 8.76 19.44 -0.56
N SER A 83 9.22 19.37 -1.82
CA SER A 83 9.30 20.52 -2.73
C SER A 83 8.21 20.61 -3.81
N SER A 84 7.24 19.69 -3.88
CA SER A 84 6.20 19.70 -4.93
C SER A 84 4.82 20.21 -4.49
N TRP A 85 4.69 20.67 -3.24
CA TRP A 85 3.46 21.27 -2.70
C TRP A 85 3.25 22.72 -3.18
N CYS A 86 3.27 22.96 -4.48
CA CYS A 86 2.66 24.16 -5.03
C CYS A 86 1.66 23.76 -6.13
N SER A 87 0.38 23.86 -5.76
CA SER A 87 -0.79 23.80 -6.65
C SER A 87 -1.34 22.42 -7.00
N SER A 88 -1.94 21.71 -6.04
CA SER A 88 -3.34 21.21 -6.15
C SER A 88 -3.71 20.29 -4.98
N ARG A 89 -4.38 20.88 -3.99
CA ARG A 89 -5.53 20.33 -3.25
C ARG A 89 -5.83 18.82 -3.44
N LEU A 90 -5.48 17.96 -2.46
CA LEU A 90 -6.37 16.99 -1.77
C LEU A 90 -5.61 15.92 -0.91
N ILE A 91 -6.18 15.64 0.28
CA ILE A 91 -6.12 14.45 1.17
C ILE A 91 -4.71 13.90 1.47
N TYR A 92 -4.10 14.11 2.62
CA TYR A 92 -4.50 13.59 3.93
C TYR A 92 -3.82 14.47 5.01
N SER A 93 -4.60 15.01 5.94
CA SER A 93 -4.08 15.57 7.18
C SER A 93 -4.57 14.66 8.30
N PHE A 94 -3.66 13.94 8.94
CA PHE A 94 -3.92 13.31 10.23
C PHE A 94 -3.08 14.06 11.27
N PRO A 95 -3.70 14.57 12.35
CA PRO A 95 -2.94 15.14 13.46
C PRO A 95 -2.16 14.02 14.14
N ALA A 96 -0.87 14.25 14.35
CA ALA A 96 -0.04 13.40 15.20
C ALA A 96 -0.71 13.28 16.57
N VAL A 97 -1.12 12.06 16.94
CA VAL A 97 -1.54 11.75 18.30
C VAL A 97 -0.27 11.51 19.10
N PRO A 98 0.08 12.36 20.08
CA PRO A 98 1.23 12.12 20.94
C PRO A 98 0.87 10.99 21.91
N LEU A 99 1.68 9.94 21.94
CA LEU A 99 1.64 8.93 22.99
C LEU A 99 2.02 9.61 24.32
N ALA A 100 1.12 9.53 25.30
CA ALA A 100 1.36 9.92 26.69
C ALA A 100 1.96 8.74 27.47
#